data_AF-A0A6G0WPX6-F1
#
_entry.id   AF-A0A6G0WPX6-F1
#
_cell.length_a   1.000
_cell.length_b   1.000
_cell.length_c   1.000
_cell.angle_alpha   90.00
_cell.angle_beta   90.00
_cell.angle_gamma   90.00
#
_symmetry.space_group_name_H-M   'P 1'
#
loop_
_entity.id
_entity.type
_entity.pdbx_description
1 polymer ?
#
loop_
_entity_poly.entity_id
_entity_poly.type
_entity_poly.pdbx_seq_one_letter_code
_entity_poly.pdbx_strand_id
1 'polypeptide(L)'
;MEAESPTDTREKRELDEESKLKIVKHLQEQCKDSKLRHGAFGNTARHFGIHRTTVSRVWRAYLAHDIKCKKAGRVGRKPVYTADSIKERLRSVPMVQRSTMRDIVQASGISMGTLWRSLKKQVAQRKTTTRKRLNDWLGQRPDVDFRLLSEPEAEVIHQIEAASYPSDEAASLSQIQLRLREAHVFFLGAFREGALVGFVNGTLSPHRELAEETMSSHNPNGRFLCIHSVAVDAAHRRQGLATAILKHYVEYILTDQPQVEAILLLAKPYLAQFYISCGFHVTRLSPVVHGQDAWLELVLECTKARRLPFVQVDAFTTERFQGNPAAVVIVPPRLYEAPDATSWMQQVAKENNVSETAFVSPTSSDPCKYRLRWFTPAVEVDLCGHGTLATAFVLYEDGHAAKDSKLRFETRGGVLSARYDEATREIEMDFPLGRPEPLSRSDPICHDLLASLHLADADMVALGVHHGKYLVHVTRHAFTSLLPVDFAKLGALDTKGVAVTTDGGVGTPYDYVNLRIVCSLLTGAANSPRQN
;
A
#
# COMPACT_ATOMS: atom_id res chain seq x y z
N MET A 1 -76.78 -4.25 -67.73
CA MET A 1 -75.77 -5.27 -68.06
C MET A 1 -74.49 -4.54 -68.39
N GLU A 2 -73.40 -4.85 -67.70
CA GLU A 2 -72.18 -5.40 -68.32
C GLU A 2 -71.26 -5.93 -67.21
N ALA A 3 -70.30 -6.77 -67.57
CA ALA A 3 -69.58 -7.63 -66.63
C ALA A 3 -68.15 -7.15 -66.34
N GLU A 4 -67.57 -7.67 -65.26
CA GLU A 4 -66.18 -7.40 -64.89
C GLU A 4 -65.19 -7.92 -65.94
N SER A 5 -64.09 -7.19 -66.13
CA SER A 5 -62.80 -7.81 -66.49
C SER A 5 -61.67 -7.10 -65.72
N PRO A 6 -60.68 -7.82 -65.18
CA PRO A 6 -59.83 -7.28 -64.11
C PRO A 6 -58.57 -6.59 -64.63
N THR A 7 -58.44 -5.28 -64.38
CA THR A 7 -57.18 -4.55 -64.54
C THR A 7 -56.26 -4.77 -63.33
N ASP A 8 -55.29 -5.70 -63.45
CA ASP A 8 -54.22 -5.94 -62.46
C ASP A 8 -53.27 -4.72 -62.34
N THR A 9 -53.70 -3.70 -61.62
CA THR A 9 -52.84 -2.60 -61.16
C THR A 9 -52.19 -2.96 -59.83
N ARG A 10 -51.04 -3.64 -59.91
CA ARG A 10 -50.16 -3.91 -58.75
C ARG A 10 -49.65 -2.63 -58.09
N GLU A 11 -50.47 -2.02 -57.25
CA GLU A 11 -49.99 -1.13 -56.21
C GLU A 11 -48.91 -1.84 -55.41
N LYS A 12 -47.71 -1.25 -55.35
CA LYS A 12 -46.69 -1.65 -54.40
C LYS A 12 -47.15 -1.20 -53.01
N ARG A 13 -47.99 -2.01 -52.35
CA ARG A 13 -48.22 -1.90 -50.90
C ARG A 13 -46.89 -2.16 -50.19
N GLU A 14 -46.14 -1.08 -49.98
CA GLU A 14 -44.97 -1.12 -49.12
C GLU A 14 -45.43 -1.42 -47.70
N LEU A 15 -44.75 -2.35 -47.03
CA LEU A 15 -45.01 -2.64 -45.64
C LEU A 15 -44.71 -1.39 -44.80
N ASP A 16 -45.60 -1.07 -43.86
CA ASP A 16 -45.36 -0.03 -42.87
C ASP A 16 -44.15 -0.37 -41.98
N GLU A 17 -43.58 0.65 -41.33
CA GLU A 17 -42.39 0.50 -40.49
C GLU A 17 -42.61 -0.38 -39.25
N GLU A 18 -43.85 -0.48 -38.75
CA GLU A 18 -44.16 -1.32 -37.60
C GLU A 18 -44.18 -2.81 -37.99
N SER A 19 -44.79 -3.13 -39.13
CA SER A 19 -44.80 -4.44 -39.77
C SER A 19 -43.39 -4.89 -40.17
N LYS A 20 -42.60 -4.00 -40.78
CA LYS A 20 -41.15 -4.22 -41.02
C LYS A 20 -40.42 -4.57 -39.72
N LEU A 21 -40.68 -3.83 -38.63
CA LEU A 21 -40.04 -4.07 -37.33
C LEU A 21 -40.52 -5.38 -36.66
N LYS A 22 -41.79 -5.76 -36.80
CA LYS A 22 -42.34 -7.05 -36.33
C LYS A 22 -41.66 -8.23 -37.04
N ILE A 23 -41.50 -8.16 -38.37
CA ILE A 23 -40.77 -9.15 -39.17
C ILE A 23 -39.31 -9.28 -38.70
N VAL A 24 -38.63 -8.16 -38.42
CA VAL A 24 -37.25 -8.16 -37.92
C VAL A 24 -37.13 -8.80 -36.53
N LYS A 25 -38.05 -8.51 -35.59
CA LYS A 25 -38.05 -9.14 -34.25
C LYS A 25 -38.20 -10.67 -34.35
N HIS A 26 -39.18 -11.13 -35.12
CA HIS A 26 -39.43 -12.57 -35.29
C HIS A 26 -38.25 -13.31 -35.95
N LEU A 27 -37.52 -12.66 -36.85
CA LEU A 27 -36.28 -13.20 -37.40
C LEU A 27 -35.13 -13.23 -36.37
N GLN A 28 -35.03 -12.23 -35.48
CA GLN A 28 -34.04 -12.23 -34.39
C GLN A 28 -34.28 -13.36 -33.39
N GLU A 29 -35.54 -13.69 -33.10
CA GLU A 29 -35.93 -14.84 -32.25
C GLU A 29 -35.53 -16.20 -32.90
N GLN A 30 -35.44 -16.25 -34.23
CA GLN A 30 -34.97 -17.44 -34.98
C GLN A 30 -33.45 -17.46 -35.23
N CYS A 31 -32.68 -16.51 -34.69
CA CYS A 31 -31.21 -16.55 -34.72
C CYS A 31 -30.63 -17.44 -33.61
N LYS A 32 -29.56 -18.16 -33.92
CA LYS A 32 -28.64 -18.73 -32.93
C LYS A 32 -27.21 -18.37 -33.33
N ASP A 33 -26.38 -17.99 -32.36
CA ASP A 33 -24.96 -17.63 -32.57
C ASP A 33 -24.76 -16.59 -33.69
N SER A 34 -25.63 -15.57 -33.70
CA SER A 34 -25.73 -14.50 -34.72
C SER A 34 -26.03 -14.95 -36.17
N LYS A 35 -26.51 -16.19 -36.38
CA LYS A 35 -26.94 -16.71 -37.69
C LYS A 35 -28.41 -17.14 -37.66
N LEU A 36 -29.15 -16.84 -38.74
CA LEU A 36 -30.50 -17.37 -38.94
C LEU A 36 -30.47 -18.88 -39.19
N ARG A 37 -31.43 -19.62 -38.63
CA ARG A 37 -31.62 -21.05 -38.94
C ARG A 37 -32.02 -21.24 -40.41
N HIS A 38 -31.65 -22.38 -40.98
CA HIS A 38 -32.03 -22.73 -42.36
C HIS A 38 -33.55 -22.72 -42.52
N GLY A 39 -34.06 -22.06 -43.56
CA GLY A 39 -35.50 -21.91 -43.81
C GLY A 39 -36.20 -20.78 -43.06
N ALA A 40 -35.55 -20.03 -42.15
CA ALA A 40 -36.19 -18.98 -41.34
C ALA A 40 -37.02 -17.97 -42.15
N PHE A 41 -36.49 -17.45 -43.28
CA PHE A 41 -37.25 -16.55 -44.16
C PHE A 41 -38.53 -17.19 -44.74
N GLY A 42 -38.55 -18.50 -44.98
CA GLY A 42 -39.71 -19.24 -45.48
C GLY A 42 -40.70 -19.67 -44.39
N ASN A 43 -40.28 -19.69 -43.12
CA ASN A 43 -41.15 -19.81 -41.95
C ASN A 43 -41.82 -18.45 -41.66
N THR A 44 -41.02 -17.39 -41.52
CA THR A 44 -41.46 -16.00 -41.30
C THR A 44 -42.43 -15.53 -42.41
N ALA A 45 -42.15 -15.86 -43.68
CA ALA A 45 -43.04 -15.58 -44.80
C ALA A 45 -44.46 -16.14 -44.61
N ARG A 46 -44.58 -17.38 -44.13
CA ARG A 46 -45.88 -18.02 -43.87
C ARG A 46 -46.55 -17.42 -42.63
N HIS A 47 -45.80 -17.11 -41.58
CA HIS A 47 -46.34 -16.51 -40.35
C HIS A 47 -46.97 -15.13 -40.58
N PHE A 48 -46.34 -14.29 -41.42
CA PHE A 48 -46.84 -12.94 -41.75
C PHE A 48 -47.64 -12.86 -43.07
N GLY A 49 -47.93 -13.99 -43.73
CA GLY A 49 -48.71 -14.00 -44.99
C GLY A 49 -48.06 -13.31 -46.19
N ILE A 50 -46.74 -13.10 -46.18
CA ILE A 50 -46.00 -12.29 -47.18
C ILE A 50 -44.92 -13.10 -47.90
N HIS A 51 -44.62 -12.71 -49.14
CA HIS A 51 -43.66 -13.46 -49.96
C HIS A 51 -42.22 -13.43 -49.41
N ARG A 52 -41.51 -14.57 -49.51
CA ARG A 52 -40.17 -14.77 -48.92
C ARG A 52 -39.11 -13.75 -49.36
N THR A 53 -39.23 -13.20 -50.57
CA THR A 53 -38.31 -12.17 -51.07
C THR A 53 -38.51 -10.81 -50.40
N THR A 54 -39.74 -10.49 -49.97
CA THR A 54 -40.05 -9.29 -49.19
C THR A 54 -39.43 -9.41 -47.80
N VAL A 55 -39.61 -10.54 -47.12
CA VAL A 55 -38.95 -10.85 -45.83
C VAL A 55 -37.42 -10.71 -45.94
N SER A 56 -36.83 -11.29 -46.98
CA SER A 56 -35.37 -11.20 -47.22
C SER A 56 -34.89 -9.78 -47.56
N ARG A 57 -35.74 -8.94 -48.17
CA ARG A 57 -35.45 -7.53 -48.45
C ARG A 57 -35.49 -6.69 -47.16
N VAL A 58 -36.52 -6.86 -46.33
CA VAL A 58 -36.65 -6.20 -45.02
C VAL A 58 -35.47 -6.57 -44.11
N TRP A 59 -35.05 -7.84 -44.09
CA TRP A 59 -33.87 -8.26 -43.32
C TRP A 59 -32.56 -7.64 -43.83
N ARG A 60 -32.39 -7.48 -45.15
CA ARG A 60 -31.23 -6.78 -45.72
C ARG A 60 -31.24 -5.29 -45.41
N ALA A 61 -32.40 -4.62 -45.49
CA ALA A 61 -32.55 -3.23 -45.10
C ALA A 61 -32.22 -3.02 -43.60
N TYR A 62 -32.67 -3.92 -42.73
CA TYR A 62 -32.29 -3.93 -41.31
C TYR A 62 -30.77 -4.07 -41.11
N LEU A 63 -30.11 -5.00 -41.81
CA LEU A 63 -28.66 -5.19 -41.76
C LEU A 63 -27.88 -4.00 -42.35
N ALA A 64 -28.47 -3.23 -43.27
CA ALA A 64 -27.94 -1.99 -43.81
C ALA A 64 -28.23 -0.75 -42.94
N HIS A 65 -28.90 -0.93 -41.79
CA HIS A 65 -29.36 0.13 -40.87
C HIS A 65 -30.41 1.10 -41.43
N ASP A 66 -31.12 0.71 -42.50
CA ASP A 66 -32.14 1.50 -43.19
C ASP A 66 -33.51 1.51 -42.46
N ILE A 67 -33.62 0.81 -41.32
CA ILE A 67 -34.83 0.73 -40.49
C ILE A 67 -34.53 1.26 -39.08
N LYS A 68 -35.24 2.31 -38.66
CA LYS A 68 -34.98 3.05 -37.40
C LYS A 68 -35.40 2.28 -36.14
N CYS A 69 -34.56 1.34 -35.71
CA CYS A 69 -34.79 0.55 -34.50
C CYS A 69 -34.53 1.33 -33.20
N LYS A 70 -35.56 1.50 -32.34
CA LYS A 70 -35.45 2.12 -31.00
C LYS A 70 -34.78 1.19 -29.96
N LYS A 71 -33.57 0.70 -30.21
CA LYS A 71 -32.78 -0.09 -29.24
C LYS A 71 -31.42 0.56 -29.00
N ALA A 72 -31.24 1.17 -27.83
CA ALA A 72 -30.02 1.90 -27.45
C ALA A 72 -28.85 0.94 -27.19
N GLY A 73 -28.16 0.52 -28.25
CA GLY A 73 -26.94 -0.27 -28.21
C GLY A 73 -26.00 0.17 -29.34
N ARG A 74 -24.68 0.22 -29.06
CA ARG A 74 -23.64 0.88 -29.90
C ARG A 74 -23.59 0.41 -31.38
N VAL A 75 -24.48 0.93 -32.23
CA VAL A 75 -24.42 0.84 -33.69
C VAL A 75 -23.82 2.11 -34.29
N GLY A 76 -22.50 2.19 -34.25
CA GLY A 76 -21.71 3.20 -34.93
C GLY A 76 -20.48 2.57 -35.58
N ARG A 77 -19.88 3.24 -36.57
CA ARG A 77 -18.64 2.79 -37.22
C ARG A 77 -17.58 2.57 -36.14
N LYS A 78 -17.08 1.33 -35.99
CA LYS A 78 -16.05 1.01 -34.99
C LYS A 78 -14.86 1.95 -35.18
N PRO A 79 -14.40 2.69 -34.15
CA PRO A 79 -13.29 3.61 -34.30
C PRO A 79 -12.02 2.85 -34.74
N VAL A 80 -11.50 3.23 -35.90
CA VAL A 80 -10.28 2.66 -36.48
C VAL A 80 -9.10 3.48 -35.98
N TYR A 81 -8.55 3.09 -34.85
CA TYR A 81 -7.35 3.72 -34.31
C TYR A 81 -6.12 3.28 -35.13
N THR A 82 -5.44 4.23 -35.77
CA THR A 82 -4.12 4.01 -36.38
C THR A 82 -3.07 3.81 -35.29
N ALA A 83 -1.90 3.25 -35.63
CA ALA A 83 -0.82 3.01 -34.67
C ALA A 83 -0.45 4.28 -33.90
N ASP A 84 -0.34 5.41 -34.60
CA ASP A 84 0.08 6.68 -34.02
C ASP A 84 -1.06 7.41 -33.29
N SER A 85 -2.31 7.22 -33.71
CA SER A 85 -3.48 7.64 -32.92
C SER A 85 -3.57 6.90 -31.58
N ILE A 86 -3.14 5.64 -31.53
CA ILE A 86 -3.01 4.90 -30.26
C ILE A 86 -1.85 5.47 -29.42
N LYS A 87 -0.66 5.67 -30.01
CA LYS A 87 0.49 6.26 -29.30
C LYS A 87 0.14 7.60 -28.67
N GLU A 88 -0.51 8.48 -29.42
CA GLU A 88 -0.81 9.84 -28.96
C GLU A 88 -1.87 9.86 -27.85
N ARG A 89 -2.95 9.08 -28.01
CA ARG A 89 -3.95 8.88 -26.95
C ARG A 89 -3.41 8.18 -25.70
N LEU A 90 -2.31 7.44 -25.80
CA LEU A 90 -1.61 6.86 -24.64
C LEU A 90 -0.58 7.82 -24.03
N ARG A 91 -0.03 8.76 -24.81
CA ARG A 91 0.80 9.87 -24.31
C ARG A 91 -0.04 10.88 -23.52
N SER A 92 -1.25 11.19 -23.98
CA SER A 92 -2.13 12.20 -23.37
C SER A 92 -2.76 11.79 -22.03
N VAL A 93 -2.74 10.50 -21.65
CA VAL A 93 -3.22 10.06 -20.33
C VAL A 93 -2.23 10.50 -19.24
N PRO A 94 -2.62 11.27 -18.21
CA PRO A 94 -1.74 11.64 -17.09
C PRO A 94 -1.16 10.40 -16.39
N MET A 95 0.09 10.45 -15.89
CA MET A 95 0.74 9.27 -15.28
C MET A 95 -0.06 8.65 -14.13
N VAL A 96 -0.73 9.47 -13.31
CA VAL A 96 -1.59 9.03 -12.20
C VAL A 96 -2.76 8.14 -12.67
N GLN A 97 -3.21 8.30 -13.93
CA GLN A 97 -4.29 7.52 -14.54
C GLN A 97 -3.78 6.31 -15.35
N ARG A 98 -2.49 5.94 -15.22
CA ARG A 98 -1.87 4.78 -15.88
C ARG A 98 -1.70 3.55 -14.98
N SER A 99 -2.32 3.54 -13.81
CA SER A 99 -2.22 2.48 -12.78
C SER A 99 -2.55 1.08 -13.31
N THR A 100 -3.71 0.91 -13.94
CA THR A 100 -4.12 -0.36 -14.55
C THR A 100 -4.49 -0.20 -16.02
N MET A 101 -4.57 -1.33 -16.73
CA MET A 101 -5.04 -1.36 -18.11
C MET A 101 -6.52 -0.95 -18.25
N ARG A 102 -7.32 -0.99 -17.17
CA ARG A 102 -8.69 -0.46 -17.15
C ARG A 102 -8.70 1.07 -17.08
N ASP A 103 -7.86 1.65 -16.23
CA ASP A 103 -7.77 3.11 -16.03
C ASP A 103 -7.25 3.79 -17.29
N ILE A 104 -6.25 3.19 -17.94
CA ILE A 104 -5.75 3.63 -19.26
C ILE A 104 -6.87 3.60 -20.32
N VAL A 105 -7.74 2.59 -20.30
CA VAL A 105 -8.89 2.48 -21.22
C VAL A 105 -9.94 3.56 -20.94
N GLN A 106 -10.22 3.83 -19.66
CA GLN A 106 -11.14 4.88 -19.23
C GLN A 106 -10.64 6.28 -19.61
N ALA A 107 -9.35 6.56 -19.38
CA ALA A 107 -8.75 7.87 -19.66
C ALA A 107 -8.45 8.12 -21.15
N SER A 108 -8.02 7.10 -21.92
CA SER A 108 -7.68 7.27 -23.36
C SER A 108 -8.87 7.17 -24.31
N GLY A 109 -10.00 6.61 -23.84
CA GLY A 109 -11.14 6.24 -24.69
C GLY A 109 -10.85 5.13 -25.71
N ILE A 110 -9.74 4.40 -25.56
CA ILE A 110 -9.40 3.24 -26.38
C ILE A 110 -10.03 1.99 -25.75
N SER A 111 -10.70 1.13 -26.52
CA SER A 111 -11.25 -0.12 -25.95
C SER A 111 -10.16 -1.12 -25.55
N MET A 112 -10.38 -1.89 -24.46
CA MET A 112 -9.49 -2.95 -23.98
C MET A 112 -8.94 -3.84 -25.12
N GLY A 113 -9.82 -4.32 -26.00
CA GLY A 113 -9.45 -5.18 -27.13
C GLY A 113 -8.61 -4.49 -28.20
N THR A 114 -8.60 -3.16 -28.30
CA THR A 114 -7.67 -2.40 -29.15
C THR A 114 -6.32 -2.21 -28.46
N LEU A 115 -6.32 -1.84 -27.17
CA LEU A 115 -5.10 -1.67 -26.39
C LEU A 115 -4.29 -2.98 -26.33
N TRP A 116 -4.94 -4.12 -26.09
CA TRP A 116 -4.30 -5.44 -26.09
C TRP A 116 -3.69 -5.82 -27.45
N ARG A 117 -4.35 -5.46 -28.55
CA ARG A 117 -3.81 -5.65 -29.92
C ARG A 117 -2.65 -4.70 -30.23
N SER A 118 -2.63 -3.49 -29.64
CA SER A 118 -1.49 -2.56 -29.74
C SER A 118 -0.25 -3.13 -29.06
N LEU A 119 -0.41 -3.64 -27.83
CA LEU A 119 0.65 -4.31 -27.07
C LEU A 119 1.17 -5.54 -27.81
N LYS A 120 0.29 -6.43 -28.31
CA LYS A 120 0.70 -7.63 -29.08
C LYS A 120 1.41 -7.27 -30.40
N LYS A 121 1.19 -6.08 -30.95
CA LYS A 121 1.88 -5.55 -32.15
C LYS A 121 3.11 -4.69 -31.83
N GLN A 122 3.54 -4.60 -30.57
CA GLN A 122 4.65 -3.74 -30.11
C GLN A 122 4.48 -2.24 -30.45
N VAL A 123 3.26 -1.79 -30.78
CA VAL A 123 2.94 -0.38 -31.08
C VAL A 123 2.95 0.47 -29.80
N ALA A 124 2.72 -0.17 -28.66
CA ALA A 124 3.05 0.30 -27.33
C ALA A 124 3.73 -0.84 -26.56
N GLN A 125 4.67 -0.51 -25.67
CA GLN A 125 5.32 -1.48 -24.78
C GLN A 125 4.79 -1.33 -23.36
N ARG A 126 4.63 -2.46 -22.66
CA ARG A 126 4.40 -2.47 -21.21
C ARG A 126 5.76 -2.28 -20.52
N LYS A 127 5.93 -1.18 -19.75
CA LYS A 127 7.09 -1.07 -18.85
C LYS A 127 7.11 -2.26 -17.87
N THR A 128 8.30 -2.78 -17.61
CA THR A 128 8.53 -3.97 -16.79
C THR A 128 8.15 -3.74 -15.32
N THR A 129 8.01 -4.83 -14.57
CA THR A 129 7.65 -4.80 -13.15
C THR A 129 8.76 -4.14 -12.32
N THR A 130 8.54 -2.91 -11.87
CA THR A 130 9.40 -2.24 -10.89
C THR A 130 9.19 -2.87 -9.51
N ARG A 131 10.27 -3.30 -8.84
CA ARG A 131 10.23 -3.57 -7.39
C ARG A 131 10.03 -2.24 -6.67
N LYS A 132 8.91 -2.06 -5.96
CA LYS A 132 8.73 -0.93 -5.05
C LYS A 132 9.80 -1.02 -3.96
N ARG A 133 10.66 0.00 -3.86
CA ARG A 133 11.49 0.25 -2.68
C ARG A 133 10.70 1.16 -1.76
N LEU A 134 10.77 0.91 -0.46
CA LEU A 134 10.02 1.67 0.54
C LEU A 134 10.88 2.81 1.15
N ASN A 135 12.10 3.02 0.66
CA ASN A 135 13.14 3.84 1.27
C ASN A 135 13.72 4.91 0.33
N ASP A 136 13.10 5.15 -0.83
CA ASP A 136 13.56 6.19 -1.77
C ASP A 136 13.12 7.59 -1.24
N TRP A 137 14.03 8.58 -1.24
CA TRP A 137 13.92 9.97 -0.72
C TRP A 137 14.07 10.15 0.80
N LEU A 138 15.18 10.80 1.24
CA LEU A 138 15.46 11.06 2.68
C LEU A 138 16.43 12.25 2.93
N GLY A 139 16.14 13.09 3.94
CA GLY A 139 17.00 14.15 4.49
C GLY A 139 16.26 14.93 5.60
N GLN A 140 16.88 15.58 6.60
CA GLN A 140 18.31 15.82 6.90
C GLN A 140 18.66 15.34 8.34
N ARG A 141 19.66 15.90 9.05
CA ARG A 141 20.19 15.36 10.34
C ARG A 141 20.63 16.47 11.34
N PRO A 142 20.90 16.15 12.64
CA PRO A 142 21.06 17.13 13.74
C PRO A 142 22.49 17.72 13.86
N ASP A 143 22.79 18.35 15.02
CA ASP A 143 23.94 19.21 15.40
C ASP A 143 25.36 18.56 15.40
N VAL A 144 25.67 17.82 14.34
CA VAL A 144 27.01 17.42 13.89
C VAL A 144 26.89 17.38 12.37
N ASP A 145 27.71 18.14 11.64
CA ASP A 145 27.69 18.07 10.18
C ASP A 145 28.39 16.79 9.70
N PHE A 146 27.93 16.23 8.59
CA PHE A 146 28.45 14.99 8.03
C PHE A 146 28.58 15.09 6.52
N ARG A 147 29.80 14.92 6.02
CA ARG A 147 30.11 14.95 4.58
C ARG A 147 31.04 13.82 4.19
N LEU A 148 31.07 13.53 2.89
CA LEU A 148 32.11 12.68 2.32
C LEU A 148 33.47 13.37 2.47
N LEU A 149 34.51 12.57 2.64
CA LEU A 149 35.90 13.03 2.75
C LEU A 149 36.61 13.00 1.40
N SER A 150 37.67 13.78 1.31
CA SER A 150 38.43 14.05 0.10
C SER A 150 39.93 14.05 0.40
N GLU A 151 40.76 13.98 -0.65
CA GLU A 151 42.22 13.86 -0.52
C GLU A 151 42.89 14.94 0.35
N PRO A 152 42.45 16.21 0.38
CA PRO A 152 42.95 17.22 1.33
C PRO A 152 42.77 16.89 2.83
N GLU A 153 41.84 15.99 3.20
CA GLU A 153 41.69 15.55 4.59
C GLU A 153 42.65 14.41 4.99
N ALA A 154 43.41 13.83 4.05
CA ALA A 154 44.18 12.60 4.27
C ALA A 154 45.16 12.68 5.45
N GLU A 155 45.81 13.82 5.67
CA GLU A 155 46.73 14.03 6.79
C GLU A 155 46.02 14.02 8.15
N VAL A 156 44.85 14.67 8.25
CA VAL A 156 44.04 14.72 9.48
C VAL A 156 43.41 13.35 9.77
N ILE A 157 42.95 12.66 8.72
CA ILE A 157 42.48 11.26 8.81
C ILE A 157 43.59 10.37 9.37
N HIS A 158 44.80 10.44 8.81
CA HIS A 158 45.95 9.63 9.27
C HIS A 158 46.36 9.97 10.71
N GLN A 159 46.33 11.24 11.13
CA GLN A 159 46.59 11.64 12.51
C GLN A 159 45.56 11.05 13.49
N ILE A 160 44.26 11.13 13.15
CA ILE A 160 43.18 10.55 13.98
C ILE A 160 43.27 9.01 13.99
N GLU A 161 43.66 8.38 12.89
CA GLU A 161 43.84 6.92 12.78
C GLU A 161 45.02 6.42 13.61
N ALA A 162 46.20 7.04 13.48
CA ALA A 162 47.40 6.72 14.27
C ALA A 162 47.23 7.03 15.77
N ALA A 163 46.33 7.95 16.15
CA ALA A 163 45.93 8.19 17.54
C ALA A 163 44.82 7.24 18.04
N SER A 164 44.30 6.34 17.20
CA SER A 164 43.21 5.41 17.51
C SER A 164 43.62 3.94 17.50
N TYR A 165 44.64 3.56 16.71
CA TYR A 165 45.09 2.18 16.51
C TYR A 165 46.59 2.01 16.81
N PRO A 166 47.04 0.80 17.23
CA PRO A 166 48.46 0.44 17.26
C PRO A 166 49.17 0.66 15.91
N SER A 167 50.49 0.87 15.92
CA SER A 167 51.28 1.15 14.72
C SER A 167 51.34 0.01 13.70
N ASP A 168 50.99 -1.21 14.12
CA ASP A 168 50.85 -2.42 13.31
C ASP A 168 49.40 -2.67 12.83
N GLU A 169 48.41 -1.95 13.35
CA GLU A 169 47.00 -1.99 12.91
C GLU A 169 46.60 -0.73 12.10
N ALA A 170 47.30 0.40 12.27
CA ALA A 170 46.96 1.68 11.64
C ALA A 170 47.32 1.76 10.14
N ALA A 171 46.41 2.28 9.32
CA ALA A 171 46.65 2.47 7.89
C ALA A 171 47.69 3.58 7.60
N SER A 172 48.54 3.37 6.60
CA SER A 172 49.53 4.37 6.19
C SER A 172 48.89 5.55 5.45
N LEU A 173 49.53 6.72 5.50
CA LEU A 173 49.07 7.91 4.75
C LEU A 173 48.89 7.63 3.25
N SER A 174 49.76 6.83 2.64
CA SER A 174 49.66 6.47 1.22
C SER A 174 48.50 5.50 0.92
N GLN A 175 48.17 4.59 1.83
CA GLN A 175 46.96 3.76 1.74
C GLN A 175 45.69 4.61 1.91
N ILE A 176 45.68 5.57 2.84
CA ILE A 176 44.57 6.50 3.07
C ILE A 176 44.34 7.36 1.82
N GLN A 177 45.39 7.96 1.24
CA GLN A 177 45.32 8.71 -0.02
C GLN A 177 44.81 7.86 -1.20
N LEU A 178 45.31 6.62 -1.35
CA LEU A 178 44.84 5.71 -2.40
C LEU A 178 43.35 5.39 -2.24
N ARG A 179 42.95 4.99 -1.03
CA ARG A 179 41.55 4.69 -0.69
C ARG A 179 40.64 5.92 -0.84
N LEU A 180 41.11 7.14 -0.58
CA LEU A 180 40.35 8.37 -0.87
C LEU A 180 40.16 8.56 -2.38
N ARG A 181 41.24 8.48 -3.19
CA ARG A 181 41.14 8.65 -4.64
C ARG A 181 40.20 7.62 -5.29
N GLU A 182 40.31 6.35 -4.91
CA GLU A 182 39.52 5.26 -5.51
C GLU A 182 38.13 5.08 -4.86
N ALA A 183 37.97 5.41 -3.58
CA ALA A 183 36.82 5.02 -2.77
C ALA A 183 36.25 6.13 -1.86
N HIS A 184 36.50 7.42 -2.12
CA HIS A 184 35.93 8.58 -1.36
C HIS A 184 34.43 8.47 -1.05
N VAL A 185 33.65 7.86 -1.95
CA VAL A 185 32.21 7.59 -1.77
C VAL A 185 31.91 6.76 -0.50
N PHE A 186 32.88 6.00 -0.01
CA PHE A 186 32.85 5.16 1.19
C PHE A 186 33.67 5.74 2.36
N PHE A 187 34.01 7.04 2.31
CA PHE A 187 34.61 7.77 3.43
C PHE A 187 33.65 8.85 3.92
N LEU A 188 33.17 8.74 5.16
CA LEU A 188 32.29 9.72 5.79
C LEU A 188 32.97 10.33 7.03
N GLY A 189 33.06 11.66 7.06
CA GLY A 189 33.56 12.42 8.20
C GLY A 189 32.43 13.11 8.97
N ALA A 190 32.62 13.25 10.28
CA ALA A 190 31.81 14.07 11.17
C ALA A 190 32.55 15.35 11.54
N PHE A 191 31.85 16.47 11.50
CA PHE A 191 32.40 17.81 11.68
C PHE A 191 31.67 18.57 12.79
N ARG A 192 32.45 19.29 13.60
CA ARG A 192 31.98 20.29 14.57
C ARG A 192 32.78 21.56 14.39
N GLU A 193 32.11 22.70 14.31
CA GLU A 193 32.75 24.03 14.14
C GLU A 193 33.73 24.09 12.94
N GLY A 194 33.52 23.25 11.93
CA GLY A 194 34.38 23.10 10.75
C GLY A 194 35.55 22.11 10.89
N ALA A 195 35.85 21.63 12.09
CA ALA A 195 36.92 20.65 12.33
C ALA A 195 36.43 19.19 12.18
N LEU A 196 37.27 18.32 11.60
CA LEU A 196 37.02 16.88 11.52
C LEU A 196 37.23 16.22 12.90
N VAL A 197 36.16 15.72 13.50
CA VAL A 197 36.16 15.14 14.86
C VAL A 197 36.07 13.61 14.89
N GLY A 198 35.85 12.98 13.74
CA GLY A 198 35.87 11.53 13.56
C GLY A 198 35.43 11.11 12.16
N PHE A 199 35.74 9.88 11.77
CA PHE A 199 35.43 9.35 10.45
C PHE A 199 35.14 7.84 10.46
N VAL A 200 34.59 7.36 9.35
CA VAL A 200 34.54 5.95 8.98
C VAL A 200 34.94 5.79 7.52
N ASN A 201 35.71 4.74 7.21
CA ASN A 201 36.16 4.44 5.86
C ASN A 201 35.92 2.96 5.48
N GLY A 202 35.88 2.68 4.17
CA GLY A 202 35.78 1.32 3.65
C GLY A 202 36.09 1.20 2.16
N THR A 203 36.16 -0.03 1.66
CA THR A 203 36.26 -0.34 0.22
C THR A 203 35.29 -1.43 -0.18
N LEU A 204 35.00 -1.52 -1.49
CA LEU A 204 34.13 -2.54 -2.05
C LEU A 204 34.91 -3.81 -2.40
N SER A 205 34.41 -4.95 -1.96
CA SER A 205 34.90 -6.29 -2.27
C SER A 205 33.90 -7.05 -3.16
N PRO A 206 34.37 -7.86 -4.13
CA PRO A 206 33.53 -8.82 -4.85
C PRO A 206 33.22 -10.08 -4.01
N HIS A 207 33.98 -10.34 -2.95
CA HIS A 207 33.85 -11.50 -2.07
C HIS A 207 33.24 -11.12 -0.71
N ARG A 208 32.46 -12.03 -0.13
CA ARG A 208 31.77 -11.82 1.16
C ARG A 208 32.64 -12.14 2.37
N GLU A 209 33.68 -12.94 2.20
CA GLU A 209 34.58 -13.34 3.30
C GLU A 209 35.67 -12.29 3.49
N LEU A 210 35.96 -11.96 4.74
CA LEU A 210 37.02 -11.02 5.11
C LEU A 210 38.36 -11.74 5.09
N ALA A 211 39.16 -11.43 4.08
CA ALA A 211 40.55 -11.85 3.93
C ALA A 211 41.44 -10.64 3.60
N GLU A 212 42.75 -10.74 3.82
CA GLU A 212 43.71 -9.63 3.65
C GLU A 212 43.66 -9.00 2.24
N GLU A 213 43.48 -9.82 1.20
CA GLU A 213 43.28 -9.39 -0.20
C GLU A 213 42.02 -8.52 -0.40
N THR A 214 40.95 -8.80 0.35
CA THR A 214 39.69 -8.05 0.32
C THR A 214 39.72 -6.78 1.18
N MET A 215 40.68 -6.67 2.11
CA MET A 215 40.86 -5.50 2.98
C MET A 215 41.87 -4.48 2.42
N SER A 216 42.74 -4.93 1.50
CA SER A 216 43.79 -4.11 0.89
C SER A 216 43.37 -3.43 -0.43
N SER A 217 42.32 -3.91 -1.11
CA SER A 217 41.92 -3.43 -2.45
C SER A 217 40.54 -2.77 -2.49
N HIS A 218 40.26 -2.02 -3.57
CA HIS A 218 38.92 -1.52 -3.91
C HIS A 218 38.49 -2.06 -5.28
N ASN A 219 37.29 -2.64 -5.37
CA ASN A 219 36.67 -3.07 -6.62
C ASN A 219 35.37 -2.28 -6.85
N PRO A 220 35.28 -1.37 -7.84
CA PRO A 220 34.07 -0.58 -8.09
C PRO A 220 32.81 -1.39 -8.43
N ASN A 221 32.97 -2.65 -8.85
CA ASN A 221 31.88 -3.59 -9.13
C ASN A 221 31.59 -4.54 -7.94
N GLY A 222 32.29 -4.36 -6.81
CA GLY A 222 32.10 -5.11 -5.59
C GLY A 222 30.71 -4.89 -4.98
N ARG A 223 30.21 -5.90 -4.28
CA ARG A 223 28.84 -5.94 -3.73
C ARG A 223 28.83 -5.98 -2.21
N PHE A 224 29.99 -6.13 -1.58
CA PHE A 224 30.17 -6.12 -0.13
C PHE A 224 31.06 -4.95 0.25
N LEU A 225 30.70 -4.21 1.31
CA LEU A 225 31.46 -3.05 1.77
C LEU A 225 32.24 -3.40 3.03
N CYS A 226 33.55 -3.53 2.90
CA CYS A 226 34.47 -3.77 4.00
C CYS A 226 34.80 -2.43 4.67
N ILE A 227 34.38 -2.23 5.93
CA ILE A 227 34.86 -1.12 6.76
C ILE A 227 36.25 -1.49 7.29
N HIS A 228 37.23 -0.60 7.10
CA HIS A 228 38.58 -0.81 7.63
C HIS A 228 38.81 -0.07 8.94
N SER A 229 38.18 1.10 9.10
CA SER A 229 38.47 2.01 10.20
C SER A 229 37.25 2.81 10.63
N VAL A 230 37.03 2.95 11.94
CA VAL A 230 36.01 3.80 12.57
C VAL A 230 36.69 4.53 13.72
N ALA A 231 37.07 5.78 13.49
CA ALA A 231 37.92 6.54 14.41
C ALA A 231 37.25 7.84 14.87
N VAL A 232 37.56 8.25 16.10
CA VAL A 232 37.10 9.50 16.71
C VAL A 232 38.29 10.16 17.39
N ASP A 233 38.43 11.47 17.18
CA ASP A 233 39.47 12.28 17.81
C ASP A 233 39.48 12.11 19.34
N ALA A 234 40.68 12.17 19.94
CA ALA A 234 40.89 11.88 21.35
C ALA A 234 40.06 12.78 22.29
N ALA A 235 39.86 14.07 21.97
CA ALA A 235 39.06 14.98 22.78
C ALA A 235 37.54 14.74 22.65
N HIS A 236 37.12 14.04 21.58
CA HIS A 236 35.72 13.80 21.22
C HIS A 236 35.22 12.38 21.57
N ARG A 237 36.10 11.51 22.08
CA ARG A 237 35.76 10.14 22.54
C ARG A 237 34.77 10.16 23.71
N ARG A 238 34.06 9.03 23.88
CA ARG A 238 33.02 8.80 24.91
C ARG A 238 31.76 9.69 24.85
N GLN A 239 31.69 10.69 23.96
CA GLN A 239 30.52 11.55 23.74
C GLN A 239 29.42 10.93 22.85
N GLY A 240 29.38 9.60 22.69
CA GLY A 240 28.46 8.91 21.77
C GLY A 240 28.73 9.10 20.26
N LEU A 241 29.69 9.96 19.89
CA LEU A 241 29.96 10.38 18.51
C LEU A 241 30.25 9.22 17.54
N ALA A 242 30.99 8.19 17.96
CA ALA A 242 31.24 7.00 17.14
C ALA A 242 29.94 6.26 16.74
N THR A 243 28.95 6.23 17.64
CA THR A 243 27.63 5.63 17.38
C THR A 243 26.85 6.48 16.38
N ALA A 244 26.95 7.81 16.46
CA ALA A 244 26.32 8.72 15.50
C ALA A 244 26.95 8.60 14.11
N ILE A 245 28.28 8.57 14.01
CA ILE A 245 29.04 8.33 12.77
C ILE A 245 28.61 7.03 12.12
N LEU A 246 28.67 5.91 12.85
CA LEU A 246 28.38 4.60 12.27
C LEU A 246 26.90 4.45 11.88
N LYS A 247 25.96 4.99 12.67
CA LYS A 247 24.53 4.98 12.29
C LYS A 247 24.25 5.84 11.06
N HIS A 248 24.84 7.04 10.95
CA HIS A 248 24.69 7.83 9.72
C HIS A 248 25.33 7.11 8.52
N TYR A 249 26.52 6.54 8.66
CA TYR A 249 27.17 5.80 7.58
C TYR A 249 26.32 4.62 7.10
N VAL A 250 25.74 3.83 8.02
CA VAL A 250 24.78 2.77 7.67
C VAL A 250 23.57 3.37 6.94
N GLU A 251 22.95 4.45 7.42
CA GLU A 251 21.84 5.12 6.70
C GLU A 251 22.24 5.56 5.28
N TYR A 252 23.42 6.13 5.09
CA TYR A 252 23.95 6.57 3.80
C TYR A 252 24.14 5.38 2.86
N ILE A 253 24.80 4.31 3.30
CA ILE A 253 24.99 3.10 2.47
C ILE A 253 23.65 2.42 2.15
N LEU A 254 22.66 2.46 3.06
CA LEU A 254 21.31 1.96 2.79
C LEU A 254 20.54 2.82 1.79
N THR A 255 20.76 4.14 1.77
CA THR A 255 20.03 5.09 0.91
C THR A 255 20.71 5.26 -0.45
N ASP A 256 21.96 5.71 -0.45
CA ASP A 256 22.69 6.27 -1.59
C ASP A 256 23.55 5.24 -2.34
N GLN A 257 23.89 4.10 -1.71
CA GLN A 257 24.73 3.05 -2.29
C GLN A 257 23.96 1.73 -2.55
N PRO A 258 22.94 1.73 -3.44
CA PRO A 258 21.99 0.62 -3.63
C PRO A 258 22.60 -0.68 -4.18
N GLN A 259 23.86 -0.67 -4.62
CA GLN A 259 24.64 -1.81 -5.07
C GLN A 259 25.23 -2.65 -3.93
N VAL A 260 25.45 -2.04 -2.75
CA VAL A 260 26.00 -2.73 -1.56
C VAL A 260 24.95 -3.66 -0.99
N GLU A 261 25.22 -4.96 -0.97
CA GLU A 261 24.35 -6.00 -0.40
C GLU A 261 24.51 -6.16 1.10
N ALA A 262 25.73 -6.05 1.61
CA ALA A 262 26.03 -6.07 3.04
C ALA A 262 27.28 -5.25 3.38
N ILE A 263 27.35 -4.77 4.62
CA ILE A 263 28.54 -4.14 5.22
C ILE A 263 29.22 -5.19 6.10
N LEU A 264 30.54 -5.30 6.00
CA LEU A 264 31.40 -6.26 6.69
C LEU A 264 32.44 -5.49 7.51
N LEU A 265 32.79 -5.99 8.70
CA LEU A 265 33.90 -5.46 9.50
C LEU A 265 34.50 -6.51 10.43
N LEU A 266 35.74 -6.27 10.86
CA LEU A 266 36.37 -6.95 11.98
C LEU A 266 36.24 -6.09 13.25
N ALA A 267 35.99 -6.73 14.39
CA ALA A 267 36.01 -6.05 15.69
C ALA A 267 36.69 -6.92 16.77
N LYS A 268 37.49 -6.28 17.65
CA LYS A 268 37.91 -6.91 18.92
C LYS A 268 36.66 -7.25 19.75
N PRO A 269 36.59 -8.37 20.50
CA PRO A 269 35.38 -8.83 21.18
C PRO A 269 34.71 -7.81 22.10
N TYR A 270 35.46 -6.96 22.79
CA TYR A 270 34.91 -5.91 23.67
C TYR A 270 34.16 -4.79 22.93
N LEU A 271 34.32 -4.67 21.61
CA LEU A 271 33.57 -3.73 20.76
C LEU A 271 32.32 -4.35 20.12
N ALA A 272 32.10 -5.66 20.22
CA ALA A 272 30.99 -6.33 19.54
C ALA A 272 29.63 -5.70 19.87
N GLN A 273 29.38 -5.38 21.14
CA GLN A 273 28.12 -4.78 21.58
C GLN A 273 27.88 -3.36 21.03
N PHE A 274 28.94 -2.60 20.79
CA PHE A 274 28.85 -1.28 20.14
C PHE A 274 28.34 -1.44 18.69
N TYR A 275 28.94 -2.34 17.92
CA TYR A 275 28.51 -2.63 16.55
C TYR A 275 27.10 -3.23 16.48
N ILE A 276 26.75 -4.13 17.41
CA ILE A 276 25.39 -4.67 17.53
C ILE A 276 24.35 -3.55 17.78
N SER A 277 24.68 -2.55 18.61
CA SER A 277 23.82 -1.37 18.84
C SER A 277 23.61 -0.48 17.58
N CYS A 278 24.38 -0.72 16.52
CA CYS A 278 24.31 -0.10 15.21
C CYS A 278 23.73 -1.02 14.12
N GLY A 279 23.18 -2.18 14.48
CA GLY A 279 22.47 -3.08 13.57
C GLY A 279 23.32 -4.18 12.92
N PHE A 280 24.58 -4.35 13.35
CA PHE A 280 25.41 -5.49 12.95
C PHE A 280 25.08 -6.74 13.77
N HIS A 281 25.47 -7.91 13.27
CA HIS A 281 25.47 -9.16 14.04
C HIS A 281 26.79 -9.91 13.82
N VAL A 282 27.25 -10.58 14.87
CA VAL A 282 28.47 -11.43 14.84
C VAL A 282 28.18 -12.69 14.02
N THR A 283 29.08 -13.04 13.09
CA THR A 283 28.96 -14.23 12.25
C THR A 283 29.83 -15.38 12.76
N ARG A 284 31.13 -15.11 12.99
CA ARG A 284 32.13 -16.08 13.43
C ARG A 284 33.32 -15.37 14.10
N LEU A 285 34.17 -16.16 14.76
CA LEU A 285 35.56 -15.74 15.00
C LEU A 285 36.25 -15.63 13.64
N SER A 286 37.02 -14.56 13.42
CA SER A 286 37.73 -14.35 12.16
C SER A 286 38.93 -15.29 12.03
N PRO A 287 39.23 -15.81 10.82
CA PRO A 287 40.50 -16.47 10.54
C PRO A 287 41.66 -15.47 10.36
N VAL A 288 41.37 -14.16 10.23
CA VAL A 288 42.39 -13.11 10.07
C VAL A 288 42.96 -12.71 11.42
N VAL A 289 44.28 -12.79 11.55
CA VAL A 289 45.02 -12.46 12.79
C VAL A 289 45.91 -11.24 12.54
N HIS A 290 45.42 -10.07 12.95
CA HIS A 290 46.25 -8.87 13.12
C HIS A 290 46.50 -8.64 14.63
N GLY A 291 47.76 -8.47 15.02
CA GLY A 291 48.17 -8.39 16.43
C GLY A 291 48.09 -9.74 17.17
N GLN A 292 47.95 -9.69 18.49
CA GLN A 292 47.89 -10.87 19.37
C GLN A 292 46.45 -11.33 19.73
N ASP A 293 45.43 -10.51 19.41
CA ASP A 293 44.04 -10.78 19.81
C ASP A 293 43.26 -11.53 18.73
N ALA A 294 42.29 -12.34 19.17
CA ALA A 294 41.29 -12.90 18.27
C ALA A 294 40.24 -11.85 17.89
N TRP A 295 39.91 -11.74 16.59
CA TRP A 295 38.91 -10.82 16.06
C TRP A 295 37.57 -11.52 15.79
N LEU A 296 36.46 -10.79 15.87
CA LEU A 296 35.14 -11.23 15.42
C LEU A 296 34.83 -10.64 14.05
N GLU A 297 34.22 -11.44 13.17
CA GLU A 297 33.56 -10.94 11.97
C GLU A 297 32.13 -10.49 12.30
N LEU A 298 31.75 -9.31 11.81
CA LEU A 298 30.41 -8.76 11.95
C LEU A 298 29.85 -8.33 10.58
N VAL A 299 28.55 -8.53 10.38
CA VAL A 299 27.85 -8.17 9.14
C VAL A 299 26.56 -7.38 9.40
N LEU A 300 26.25 -6.45 8.50
CA LEU A 300 24.94 -5.80 8.39
C LEU A 300 24.38 -6.05 6.99
N GLU A 301 23.27 -6.78 6.92
CA GLU A 301 22.61 -7.17 5.65
C GLU A 301 21.81 -6.00 5.06
N CYS A 302 22.43 -5.17 4.21
CA CYS A 302 21.74 -4.07 3.55
C CYS A 302 20.57 -4.54 2.66
N THR A 303 20.62 -5.75 2.08
CA THR A 303 19.47 -6.32 1.34
C THR A 303 18.27 -6.67 2.22
N LYS A 304 18.48 -6.81 3.54
CA LYS A 304 17.44 -7.01 4.57
C LYS A 304 17.02 -5.67 5.18
N ALA A 305 17.99 -4.83 5.58
CA ALA A 305 17.74 -3.53 6.21
C ALA A 305 17.09 -2.47 5.29
N ARG A 306 17.19 -2.61 3.96
CA ARG A 306 16.39 -1.81 2.99
C ARG A 306 14.94 -2.29 2.82
N ARG A 307 14.47 -3.24 3.64
CA ARG A 307 13.06 -3.68 3.67
C ARG A 307 12.45 -3.18 4.98
N LEU A 308 11.38 -2.38 4.89
CA LEU A 308 10.55 -2.12 6.06
C LEU A 308 9.85 -3.43 6.48
N PRO A 309 9.78 -3.76 7.78
CA PRO A 309 8.88 -4.79 8.27
C PRO A 309 7.43 -4.45 7.88
N PHE A 310 6.75 -5.41 7.27
CA PHE A 310 5.34 -5.38 6.94
C PHE A 310 4.72 -6.66 7.50
N VAL A 311 3.69 -6.51 8.33
CA VAL A 311 2.92 -7.62 8.90
C VAL A 311 1.44 -7.30 8.72
N GLN A 312 0.65 -8.26 8.24
CA GLN A 312 -0.81 -8.16 8.30
C GLN A 312 -1.29 -8.95 9.52
N VAL A 313 -2.10 -8.32 10.37
CA VAL A 313 -2.62 -8.89 11.61
C VAL A 313 -4.14 -8.84 11.57
N ASP A 314 -4.77 -9.97 11.85
CA ASP A 314 -6.20 -10.10 12.03
C ASP A 314 -6.53 -9.76 13.50
N ALA A 315 -7.11 -8.58 13.75
CA ALA A 315 -7.36 -8.09 15.12
C ALA A 315 -8.67 -8.63 15.70
N PHE A 316 -8.72 -8.79 17.04
CA PHE A 316 -9.83 -9.38 17.80
C PHE A 316 -10.14 -10.85 17.46
N THR A 317 -9.12 -11.65 17.13
CA THR A 317 -9.28 -13.09 16.84
C THR A 317 -8.03 -13.87 17.23
N THR A 318 -8.20 -15.16 17.55
CA THR A 318 -7.14 -16.17 17.65
C THR A 318 -7.06 -17.06 16.40
N GLU A 319 -8.07 -17.02 15.54
CA GLU A 319 -8.14 -17.72 14.25
C GLU A 319 -7.75 -16.80 13.08
N ARG A 320 -7.09 -17.37 12.07
CA ARG A 320 -6.68 -16.66 10.84
C ARG A 320 -7.87 -16.39 9.92
N PHE A 321 -7.84 -15.27 9.21
CA PHE A 321 -8.89 -14.82 8.29
C PHE A 321 -10.25 -14.51 8.95
N GLN A 322 -10.24 -14.29 10.26
CA GLN A 322 -11.38 -13.81 11.07
C GLN A 322 -11.07 -12.40 11.61
N GLY A 323 -11.96 -11.83 12.42
CA GLY A 323 -11.72 -10.51 13.04
C GLY A 323 -11.62 -9.38 12.02
N ASN A 324 -10.80 -8.35 12.31
CA ASN A 324 -10.61 -7.21 11.41
C ASN A 324 -9.13 -7.03 10.99
N PRO A 325 -8.78 -7.21 9.69
CA PRO A 325 -7.40 -7.15 9.23
C PRO A 325 -6.86 -5.71 9.18
N ALA A 326 -5.73 -5.48 9.86
CA ALA A 326 -4.90 -4.29 9.72
C ALA A 326 -3.52 -4.66 9.17
N ALA A 327 -2.94 -3.76 8.37
CA ALA A 327 -1.53 -3.86 7.97
C ALA A 327 -0.67 -2.98 8.88
N VAL A 328 0.45 -3.49 9.39
CA VAL A 328 1.41 -2.77 10.23
C VAL A 328 2.72 -2.62 9.46
N VAL A 329 3.21 -1.38 9.34
CA VAL A 329 4.51 -1.05 8.74
C VAL A 329 5.39 -0.40 9.78
N ILE A 330 6.56 -0.97 10.04
CA ILE A 330 7.56 -0.38 10.93
C ILE A 330 8.49 0.52 10.11
N VAL A 331 8.51 1.80 10.47
CA VAL A 331 9.15 2.88 9.69
C VAL A 331 10.31 3.48 10.51
N PRO A 332 11.54 3.62 9.97
CA PRO A 332 12.62 4.30 10.68
C PRO A 332 12.29 5.80 10.83
N PRO A 333 12.72 6.48 11.93
CA PRO A 333 12.28 7.85 12.24
C PRO A 333 12.48 8.86 11.10
N ARG A 334 13.64 8.82 10.42
CA ARG A 334 13.97 9.70 9.28
C ARG A 334 13.01 9.56 8.09
N LEU A 335 12.38 8.40 7.89
CA LEU A 335 11.36 8.18 6.85
C LEU A 335 9.95 8.54 7.34
N TYR A 336 9.68 8.38 8.63
CA TYR A 336 8.41 8.78 9.24
C TYR A 336 8.26 10.32 9.29
N GLU A 337 9.38 11.02 9.48
CA GLU A 337 9.49 12.49 9.56
C GLU A 337 9.77 13.16 8.20
N ALA A 338 9.89 12.40 7.10
CA ALA A 338 10.23 12.95 5.79
C ALA A 338 9.10 13.86 5.23
N PRO A 339 9.42 14.94 4.48
CA PRO A 339 8.42 15.92 4.02
C PRO A 339 7.27 15.33 3.18
N ASP A 340 7.54 14.28 2.43
CA ASP A 340 6.58 13.56 1.58
C ASP A 340 5.99 12.30 2.23
N ALA A 341 6.41 11.94 3.45
CA ALA A 341 6.04 10.72 4.16
C ALA A 341 4.52 10.48 4.21
N THR A 342 3.73 11.53 4.46
CA THR A 342 2.26 11.47 4.44
C THR A 342 1.70 11.00 3.09
N SER A 343 2.29 11.47 1.98
CA SER A 343 1.87 11.07 0.62
C SER A 343 2.30 9.65 0.27
N TRP A 344 3.43 9.20 0.81
CA TRP A 344 3.93 7.84 0.67
C TRP A 344 3.10 6.84 1.51
N MET A 345 2.82 7.16 2.79
CA MET A 345 1.94 6.37 3.67
C MET A 345 0.56 6.18 3.04
N GLN A 346 -0.03 7.25 2.50
CA GLN A 346 -1.32 7.19 1.82
C GLN A 346 -1.31 6.30 0.56
N GLN A 347 -0.22 6.31 -0.21
CA GLN A 347 -0.05 5.43 -1.38
C GLN A 347 0.13 3.96 -0.99
N VAL A 348 0.88 3.67 0.08
CA VAL A 348 1.05 2.32 0.62
C VAL A 348 -0.28 1.77 1.15
N ALA A 349 -1.02 2.56 1.95
CA ALA A 349 -2.34 2.16 2.44
C ALA A 349 -3.35 1.90 1.32
N LYS A 350 -3.32 2.72 0.25
CA LYS A 350 -4.15 2.55 -0.94
C LYS A 350 -3.81 1.29 -1.74
N GLU A 351 -2.55 0.87 -1.77
CA GLU A 351 -2.15 -0.40 -2.39
C GLU A 351 -2.59 -1.59 -1.53
N ASN A 352 -2.41 -1.52 -0.21
CA ASN A 352 -2.74 -2.61 0.72
C ASN A 352 -4.24 -2.97 0.71
N ASN A 353 -5.11 -1.96 0.59
CA ASN A 353 -6.57 -2.09 0.47
C ASN A 353 -7.25 -2.93 1.59
N VAL A 354 -6.61 -2.98 2.75
CA VAL A 354 -7.19 -3.36 4.05
C VAL A 354 -8.02 -2.20 4.62
N SER A 355 -8.70 -2.41 5.75
CA SER A 355 -9.48 -1.37 6.45
C SER A 355 -8.59 -0.17 6.79
N GLU A 356 -7.50 -0.41 7.52
CA GLU A 356 -6.48 0.57 7.86
C GLU A 356 -5.06 -0.02 7.77
N THR A 357 -4.12 0.78 7.29
CA THR A 357 -2.68 0.52 7.42
C THR A 357 -2.11 1.44 8.51
N ALA A 358 -1.54 0.83 9.55
CA ALA A 358 -0.79 1.47 10.61
C ALA A 358 0.69 1.66 10.20
N PHE A 359 1.23 2.84 10.46
CA PHE A 359 2.65 3.15 10.31
C PHE A 359 3.19 3.54 11.68
N VAL A 360 4.15 2.77 12.19
CA VAL A 360 4.73 2.95 13.53
C VAL A 360 6.22 3.27 13.45
N SER A 361 6.71 4.16 14.29
CA SER A 361 8.13 4.52 14.35
C SER A 361 8.59 4.75 15.79
N PRO A 362 9.74 4.21 16.22
CA PRO A 362 10.24 4.43 17.58
C PRO A 362 10.65 5.88 17.80
N THR A 363 10.49 6.39 19.03
CA THR A 363 11.09 7.69 19.41
C THR A 363 12.54 7.51 19.85
N SER A 364 13.36 8.55 19.70
CA SER A 364 14.80 8.49 20.00
C SER A 364 15.16 8.55 21.49
N SER A 365 14.16 8.76 22.38
CA SER A 365 14.38 9.06 23.81
C SER A 365 13.77 8.06 24.79
N ASP A 366 12.86 7.18 24.36
CA ASP A 366 12.16 6.22 25.23
C ASP A 366 11.81 4.95 24.43
N PRO A 367 12.34 3.76 24.79
CA PRO A 367 12.12 2.52 24.04
C PRO A 367 10.68 2.00 24.14
N CYS A 368 9.89 2.46 25.11
CA CYS A 368 8.47 2.11 25.23
C CYS A 368 7.57 3.06 24.42
N LYS A 369 8.15 4.05 23.73
CA LYS A 369 7.41 5.17 23.12
C LYS A 369 7.64 5.26 21.62
N TYR A 370 6.53 5.22 20.90
CA TYR A 370 6.46 5.21 19.45
C TYR A 370 5.55 6.34 18.96
N ARG A 371 5.71 6.73 17.70
CA ARG A 371 4.73 7.54 16.97
C ARG A 371 3.94 6.63 16.04
N LEU A 372 2.64 6.86 15.93
CA LEU A 372 1.72 5.99 15.22
C LEU A 372 0.67 6.80 14.44
N ARG A 373 0.50 6.45 13.16
CA ARG A 373 -0.50 7.00 12.24
C ARG A 373 -1.24 5.86 11.55
N TRP A 374 -2.50 6.08 11.20
CA TRP A 374 -3.30 5.10 10.46
C TRP A 374 -3.92 5.72 9.23
N PHE A 375 -3.88 4.99 8.13
CA PHE A 375 -4.41 5.41 6.85
C PHE A 375 -5.38 4.37 6.32
N THR A 376 -6.59 4.81 6.00
CA THR A 376 -7.47 4.06 5.09
C THR A 376 -6.92 4.16 3.66
N PRO A 377 -7.46 3.39 2.69
CA PRO A 377 -7.11 3.54 1.27
C PRO A 377 -7.40 4.93 0.65
N ALA A 378 -8.08 5.83 1.37
CA ALA A 378 -8.48 7.16 0.91
C ALA A 378 -7.94 8.34 1.75
N VAL A 379 -7.83 8.19 3.08
CA VAL A 379 -7.45 9.28 3.99
C VAL A 379 -6.77 8.76 5.28
N GLU A 380 -5.91 9.58 5.88
CA GLU A 380 -5.42 9.43 7.27
C GLU A 380 -6.59 9.58 8.27
N VAL A 381 -6.58 8.81 9.37
CA VAL A 381 -7.59 8.89 10.43
C VAL A 381 -6.96 9.20 11.79
N ASP A 382 -7.63 10.01 12.60
CA ASP A 382 -7.05 10.49 13.87
C ASP A 382 -7.06 9.46 15.02
N LEU A 383 -7.83 8.36 14.89
CA LEU A 383 -7.91 7.27 15.87
C LEU A 383 -8.34 5.94 15.23
N CYS A 384 -7.55 4.88 15.38
CA CYS A 384 -7.90 3.51 14.97
C CYS A 384 -7.54 2.47 16.03
N GLY A 385 -8.55 1.94 16.75
CA GLY A 385 -8.33 0.97 17.83
C GLY A 385 -7.69 -0.35 17.38
N HIS A 386 -8.31 -1.06 16.42
CA HIS A 386 -7.81 -2.34 15.94
C HIS A 386 -6.43 -2.24 15.26
N GLY A 387 -6.15 -1.15 14.54
CA GLY A 387 -4.83 -0.86 13.99
C GLY A 387 -3.77 -0.59 15.06
N THR A 388 -4.15 -0.03 16.22
CA THR A 388 -3.27 0.10 17.39
C THR A 388 -3.03 -1.25 18.05
N LEU A 389 -4.06 -2.06 18.25
CA LEU A 389 -3.97 -3.41 18.81
C LEU A 389 -3.02 -4.29 17.97
N ALA A 390 -3.20 -4.28 16.65
CA ALA A 390 -2.31 -4.94 15.69
C ALA A 390 -0.86 -4.43 15.78
N THR A 391 -0.68 -3.11 15.94
CA THR A 391 0.66 -2.50 16.10
C THR A 391 1.33 -2.97 17.39
N ALA A 392 0.61 -2.96 18.52
CA ALA A 392 1.12 -3.44 19.81
C ALA A 392 1.48 -4.94 19.74
N PHE A 393 0.63 -5.76 19.12
CA PHE A 393 0.88 -7.18 18.90
C PHE A 393 2.20 -7.43 18.16
N VAL A 394 2.41 -6.75 17.03
CA VAL A 394 3.67 -6.83 16.26
C VAL A 394 4.86 -6.39 17.10
N LEU A 395 4.75 -5.29 17.85
CA LEU A 395 5.86 -4.80 18.66
C LEU A 395 6.27 -5.76 19.79
N TYR A 396 5.32 -6.47 20.40
CA TYR A 396 5.60 -7.46 21.45
C TYR A 396 6.07 -8.82 20.89
N GLU A 397 5.49 -9.33 19.80
CA GLU A 397 5.83 -10.64 19.24
C GLU A 397 7.12 -10.63 18.41
N ASP A 398 7.39 -9.57 17.64
CA ASP A 398 8.65 -9.42 16.89
C ASP A 398 9.83 -8.96 17.79
N GLY A 399 9.60 -8.80 19.11
CA GLY A 399 10.62 -8.45 20.09
C GLY A 399 11.11 -7.00 20.02
N HIS A 400 10.33 -6.09 19.44
CA HIS A 400 10.64 -4.66 19.42
C HIS A 400 10.39 -3.97 20.76
N ALA A 401 9.53 -4.52 21.61
CA ALA A 401 9.26 -4.10 22.98
C ALA A 401 9.15 -5.32 23.91
N ALA A 402 9.57 -5.17 25.17
CA ALA A 402 9.48 -6.23 26.16
C ALA A 402 8.03 -6.39 26.66
N LYS A 403 7.58 -7.63 26.94
CA LYS A 403 6.17 -7.93 27.24
C LYS A 403 5.66 -7.37 28.57
N ASP A 404 6.56 -7.09 29.50
CA ASP A 404 6.30 -6.40 30.77
C ASP A 404 6.13 -4.87 30.61
N SER A 405 6.48 -4.31 29.44
CA SER A 405 6.45 -2.87 29.21
C SER A 405 5.07 -2.34 28.79
N LYS A 406 4.70 -1.14 29.27
CA LYS A 406 3.51 -0.41 28.79
C LYS A 406 3.87 0.51 27.63
N LEU A 407 3.45 0.12 26.43
CA LEU A 407 3.65 0.89 25.19
C LEU A 407 2.88 2.21 25.23
N ARG A 408 3.49 3.27 24.68
CA ARG A 408 2.92 4.61 24.51
C ARG A 408 3.02 5.03 23.04
N PHE A 409 1.89 5.41 22.45
CA PHE A 409 1.78 5.83 21.06
C PHE A 409 1.42 7.32 20.97
N GLU A 410 2.32 8.15 20.41
CA GLU A 410 2.01 9.51 19.99
C GLU A 410 1.21 9.48 18.68
N THR A 411 -0.04 9.96 18.72
CA THR A 411 -0.98 9.91 17.59
C THR A 411 -1.66 11.26 17.40
N ARG A 412 -2.32 11.48 16.25
CA ARG A 412 -3.10 12.71 15.99
C ARG A 412 -4.25 12.91 16.98
N GLY A 413 -4.86 11.82 17.48
CA GLY A 413 -5.90 11.84 18.51
C GLY A 413 -5.39 11.94 19.95
N GLY A 414 -4.08 12.16 20.16
CA GLY A 414 -3.45 12.20 21.48
C GLY A 414 -2.56 10.98 21.77
N VAL A 415 -2.30 10.72 23.05
CA VAL A 415 -1.50 9.54 23.46
C VAL A 415 -2.44 8.35 23.73
N LEU A 416 -2.18 7.24 23.06
CA LEU A 416 -2.77 5.94 23.39
C LEU A 416 -1.74 5.08 24.12
N SER A 417 -2.20 4.10 24.90
CA SER A 417 -1.32 3.09 25.48
C SER A 417 -1.89 1.68 25.41
N ALA A 418 -0.98 0.72 25.35
CA ALA A 418 -1.27 -0.71 25.33
C ALA A 418 -0.36 -1.45 26.32
N ARG A 419 -0.84 -2.59 26.82
CA ARG A 419 -0.09 -3.52 27.70
C ARG A 419 -0.39 -4.95 27.27
N TYR A 420 0.63 -5.81 27.23
CA TYR A 420 0.44 -7.26 27.13
C TYR A 420 0.11 -7.83 28.52
N ASP A 421 -0.92 -8.66 28.62
CA ASP A 421 -1.15 -9.47 29.81
C ASP A 421 -0.62 -10.89 29.56
N GLU A 422 0.32 -11.36 30.39
CA GLU A 422 0.94 -12.67 30.19
C GLU A 422 0.07 -13.84 30.69
N ALA A 423 -0.87 -13.59 31.62
CA ALA A 423 -1.75 -14.60 32.17
C ALA A 423 -2.94 -14.92 31.24
N THR A 424 -3.54 -13.91 30.60
CA THR A 424 -4.56 -14.12 29.56
C THR A 424 -3.98 -14.25 28.15
N ARG A 425 -2.75 -13.75 27.94
CA ARG A 425 -2.04 -13.63 26.65
C ARG A 425 -2.64 -12.59 25.69
N GLU A 426 -3.47 -11.69 26.22
CA GLU A 426 -4.16 -10.64 25.47
C GLU A 426 -3.40 -9.30 25.48
N ILE A 427 -3.93 -8.30 24.77
CA ILE A 427 -3.41 -6.94 24.79
C ILE A 427 -4.53 -5.98 25.20
N GLU A 428 -4.36 -5.37 26.37
CA GLU A 428 -5.25 -4.32 26.86
C GLU A 428 -4.90 -2.97 26.24
N MET A 429 -5.92 -2.12 26.06
CA MET A 429 -5.78 -0.78 25.50
C MET A 429 -6.59 0.25 26.28
N ASP A 430 -5.98 1.39 26.58
CA ASP A 430 -6.66 2.54 27.17
C ASP A 430 -7.30 3.41 26.07
N PHE A 431 -8.61 3.64 26.15
CA PHE A 431 -9.36 4.57 25.27
C PHE A 431 -10.05 5.67 26.07
N PRO A 432 -10.22 6.89 25.53
CA PRO A 432 -11.00 7.93 26.17
C PRO A 432 -12.49 7.54 26.26
N LEU A 433 -13.11 7.76 27.43
CA LEU A 433 -14.50 7.40 27.69
C LEU A 433 -15.49 8.33 26.96
N GLY A 434 -15.88 7.94 25.76
CA GLY A 434 -16.97 8.58 25.00
C GLY A 434 -18.34 8.13 25.49
N ARG A 435 -19.11 9.04 26.11
CA ARG A 435 -20.54 8.81 26.41
C ARG A 435 -21.41 9.27 25.24
N PRO A 436 -22.31 8.43 24.69
CA PRO A 436 -23.31 8.87 23.74
C PRO A 436 -24.34 9.79 24.39
N GLU A 437 -24.75 10.82 23.66
CA GLU A 437 -25.89 11.68 24.00
C GLU A 437 -27.18 10.94 23.61
N PRO A 438 -28.13 10.69 24.54
CA PRO A 438 -29.38 10.00 24.22
C PRO A 438 -30.25 10.84 23.28
N LEU A 439 -30.85 10.20 22.27
CA LEU A 439 -31.76 10.83 21.33
C LEU A 439 -33.21 10.39 21.58
N SER A 440 -34.15 11.30 21.31
CA SER A 440 -35.58 11.00 21.38
C SER A 440 -36.00 10.07 20.24
N ARG A 441 -37.01 9.22 20.49
CA ARG A 441 -37.73 8.49 19.42
C ARG A 441 -38.44 9.43 18.44
N SER A 442 -38.66 10.69 18.83
CA SER A 442 -39.21 11.75 17.99
C SER A 442 -38.15 12.54 17.21
N ASP A 443 -36.88 12.14 17.25
CA ASP A 443 -35.84 12.76 16.42
C ASP A 443 -36.07 12.39 14.94
N PRO A 444 -36.04 13.35 13.99
CA PRO A 444 -36.25 13.08 12.57
C PRO A 444 -35.37 11.96 12.01
N ILE A 445 -34.11 11.82 12.46
CA ILE A 445 -33.22 10.78 11.93
C ILE A 445 -33.62 9.37 12.36
N CYS A 446 -34.40 9.23 13.44
CA CYS A 446 -34.77 7.92 14.00
C CYS A 446 -35.53 7.07 12.97
N HIS A 447 -36.46 7.67 12.23
CA HIS A 447 -37.27 6.95 11.24
C HIS A 447 -36.41 6.44 10.07
N ASP A 448 -35.63 7.31 9.45
CA ASP A 448 -34.82 6.95 8.28
C ASP A 448 -33.67 5.99 8.65
N LEU A 449 -33.13 6.12 9.87
CA LEU A 449 -32.14 5.19 10.42
C LEU A 449 -32.73 3.79 10.56
N LEU A 450 -33.89 3.63 11.22
CA LEU A 450 -34.55 2.32 11.35
C LEU A 450 -34.98 1.75 9.98
N ALA A 451 -35.47 2.61 9.07
CA ALA A 451 -35.83 2.23 7.70
C ALA A 451 -34.63 1.84 6.80
N SER A 452 -33.40 2.22 7.18
CA SER A 452 -32.16 1.76 6.55
C SER A 452 -31.64 0.43 7.13
N LEU A 453 -31.94 0.15 8.41
CA LEU A 453 -31.59 -1.08 9.12
C LEU A 453 -32.65 -2.18 8.98
N HIS A 454 -33.79 -1.88 8.35
CA HIS A 454 -34.98 -2.74 8.25
C HIS A 454 -35.59 -3.14 9.62
N LEU A 455 -35.55 -2.21 10.57
CA LEU A 455 -36.10 -2.35 11.93
C LEU A 455 -37.42 -1.57 12.08
N ALA A 456 -38.27 -1.98 13.02
CA ALA A 456 -39.43 -1.22 13.46
C ALA A 456 -39.14 -0.41 14.74
N ASP A 457 -39.97 0.59 15.04
CA ASP A 457 -39.86 1.41 16.25
C ASP A 457 -39.95 0.58 17.56
N ALA A 458 -40.62 -0.59 17.50
CA ALA A 458 -40.73 -1.54 18.60
C ALA A 458 -39.46 -2.38 18.82
N ASP A 459 -38.62 -2.54 17.80
CA ASP A 459 -37.36 -3.29 17.89
C ASP A 459 -36.27 -2.47 18.56
N MET A 460 -36.33 -1.13 18.45
CA MET A 460 -35.40 -0.23 19.09
C MET A 460 -35.74 -0.09 20.58
N VAL A 461 -34.74 -0.33 21.43
CA VAL A 461 -34.77 -0.07 22.88
C VAL A 461 -34.40 1.38 23.15
N ALA A 462 -33.24 1.82 22.63
CA ALA A 462 -32.71 3.18 22.81
C ALA A 462 -31.85 3.62 21.62
N LEU A 463 -31.72 4.94 21.44
CA LEU A 463 -30.85 5.58 20.45
C LEU A 463 -29.93 6.59 21.15
N GLY A 464 -28.69 6.69 20.71
CA GLY A 464 -27.79 7.79 21.09
C GLY A 464 -26.80 8.13 20.00
N VAL A 465 -26.14 9.29 20.13
CA VAL A 465 -25.15 9.79 19.17
C VAL A 465 -23.85 10.17 19.86
N HIS A 466 -22.72 9.89 19.21
CA HIS A 466 -21.39 10.28 19.70
C HIS A 466 -20.47 10.66 18.54
N HIS A 467 -19.99 11.91 18.51
CA HIS A 467 -19.17 12.48 17.43
C HIS A 467 -19.71 12.26 15.99
N GLY A 468 -21.04 12.25 15.82
CA GLY A 468 -21.72 12.01 14.53
C GLY A 468 -21.85 10.54 14.13
N LYS A 469 -21.61 9.60 15.05
CA LYS A 469 -21.93 8.17 14.89
C LYS A 469 -23.12 7.83 15.78
N TYR A 470 -24.05 7.02 15.27
CA TYR A 470 -25.24 6.61 16.01
C TYR A 470 -25.06 5.22 16.64
N LEU A 471 -25.54 5.04 17.85
CA LEU A 471 -25.61 3.77 18.56
C LEU A 471 -27.08 3.40 18.77
N VAL A 472 -27.51 2.32 18.14
CA VAL A 472 -28.89 1.81 18.20
C VAL A 472 -28.90 0.56 19.08
N HIS A 473 -29.45 0.67 20.29
CA HIS A 473 -29.76 -0.52 21.10
C HIS A 473 -31.08 -1.11 20.60
N VAL A 474 -31.06 -2.36 20.15
CA VAL A 474 -32.21 -3.12 19.68
C VAL A 474 -32.47 -4.36 20.55
N THR A 475 -33.70 -4.90 20.51
CA THR A 475 -34.01 -6.17 21.17
C THR A 475 -33.19 -7.33 20.59
N ARG A 476 -32.89 -8.34 21.43
CA ARG A 476 -32.08 -9.50 20.98
C ARG A 476 -32.71 -10.24 19.81
N HIS A 477 -34.05 -10.31 19.74
CA HIS A 477 -34.75 -10.92 18.62
C HIS A 477 -34.48 -10.18 17.31
N ALA A 478 -34.65 -8.85 17.30
CA ALA A 478 -34.36 -8.01 16.14
C ALA A 478 -32.89 -8.11 15.71
N PHE A 479 -31.95 -8.14 16.67
CA PHE A 479 -30.53 -8.34 16.38
C PHE A 479 -30.26 -9.69 15.70
N THR A 480 -30.87 -10.78 16.17
CA THR A 480 -30.71 -12.12 15.56
C THR A 480 -31.43 -12.28 14.22
N SER A 481 -32.38 -11.41 13.88
CA SER A 481 -33.17 -11.44 12.65
C SER A 481 -32.84 -10.30 11.68
N LEU A 482 -31.73 -9.59 11.90
CA LEU A 482 -31.39 -8.36 11.21
C LEU A 482 -31.10 -8.60 9.73
N LEU A 483 -31.83 -7.90 8.85
CA LEU A 483 -31.70 -8.05 7.40
C LEU A 483 -30.48 -7.29 6.84
N PRO A 484 -30.00 -7.62 5.63
CA PRO A 484 -28.92 -6.87 4.98
C PRO A 484 -29.26 -5.38 4.84
N VAL A 485 -28.36 -4.53 5.33
CA VAL A 485 -28.58 -3.08 5.49
C VAL A 485 -28.76 -2.36 4.15
N ASP A 486 -29.72 -1.45 4.08
CA ASP A 486 -29.91 -0.55 2.94
C ASP A 486 -28.87 0.58 2.97
N PHE A 487 -27.67 0.27 2.47
CA PHE A 487 -26.57 1.23 2.35
C PHE A 487 -26.89 2.43 1.45
N ALA A 488 -27.91 2.36 0.59
CA ALA A 488 -28.31 3.50 -0.24
C ALA A 488 -29.09 4.54 0.58
N LYS A 489 -29.99 4.09 1.48
CA LYS A 489 -30.60 4.97 2.49
C LYS A 489 -29.58 5.44 3.52
N LEU A 490 -28.79 4.52 4.09
CA LEU A 490 -27.84 4.87 5.15
C LEU A 490 -26.75 5.85 4.68
N GLY A 491 -26.35 5.75 3.41
CA GLY A 491 -25.43 6.70 2.77
C GLY A 491 -26.06 8.05 2.40
N ALA A 492 -27.37 8.24 2.57
CA ALA A 492 -28.06 9.52 2.40
C ALA A 492 -28.25 10.29 3.73
N LEU A 493 -27.98 9.65 4.87
CA LEU A 493 -28.02 10.28 6.19
C LEU A 493 -26.72 11.06 6.46
N ASP A 494 -26.81 12.19 7.17
CA ASP A 494 -25.62 12.88 7.70
C ASP A 494 -25.06 12.09 8.91
N THR A 495 -24.25 11.07 8.61
CA THR A 495 -23.66 10.20 9.61
C THR A 495 -22.25 9.74 9.24
N LYS A 496 -21.40 9.62 10.26
CA LYS A 496 -20.06 9.01 10.17
C LYS A 496 -20.07 7.50 10.49
N GLY A 497 -21.27 6.89 10.59
CA GLY A 497 -21.47 5.47 10.80
C GLY A 497 -22.45 5.13 11.92
N VAL A 498 -22.87 3.87 11.94
CA VAL A 498 -23.85 3.32 12.88
C VAL A 498 -23.25 2.09 13.56
N ALA A 499 -23.55 1.92 14.84
CA ALA A 499 -23.37 0.67 15.56
C ALA A 499 -24.75 0.20 16.04
N VAL A 500 -25.07 -1.07 15.78
CA VAL A 500 -26.28 -1.72 16.32
C VAL A 500 -25.82 -2.64 17.44
N THR A 501 -26.51 -2.64 18.58
CA THR A 501 -26.09 -3.38 19.77
C THR A 501 -27.27 -4.03 20.47
N THR A 502 -27.04 -5.10 21.22
CA THR A 502 -28.06 -5.78 22.03
C THR A 502 -27.44 -6.43 23.28
N ASP A 503 -28.27 -6.68 24.30
CA ASP A 503 -27.87 -7.40 25.51
C ASP A 503 -27.45 -8.86 25.20
N GLY A 504 -26.34 -9.28 25.80
CA GLY A 504 -25.73 -10.60 25.61
C GLY A 504 -26.64 -11.76 25.98
N GLY A 505 -26.34 -12.96 25.47
CA GLY A 505 -27.21 -14.13 25.64
C GLY A 505 -27.20 -14.68 27.07
N VAL A 506 -28.37 -15.15 27.55
CA VAL A 506 -28.45 -15.84 28.85
C VAL A 506 -27.59 -17.12 28.78
N GLY A 507 -26.60 -17.21 29.66
CA GLY A 507 -25.62 -18.30 29.64
C GLY A 507 -24.44 -18.12 28.67
N THR A 508 -24.30 -16.96 28.04
CA THR A 508 -23.08 -16.58 27.28
C THR A 508 -22.12 -15.78 28.16
N PRO A 509 -20.80 -15.78 27.90
CA PRO A 509 -19.81 -15.04 28.69
C PRO A 509 -19.70 -13.55 28.30
N TYR A 510 -20.72 -13.00 27.63
CA TYR A 510 -20.70 -11.65 27.07
C TYR A 510 -21.87 -10.83 27.60
N ASP A 511 -21.61 -9.60 28.07
CA ASP A 511 -22.66 -8.69 28.54
C ASP A 511 -23.47 -8.07 27.38
N TYR A 512 -22.86 -7.90 26.20
CA TYR A 512 -23.47 -7.31 25.02
C TYR A 512 -22.87 -7.87 23.71
N VAL A 513 -23.61 -7.71 22.61
CA VAL A 513 -23.17 -8.02 21.24
C VAL A 513 -23.39 -6.79 20.37
N ASN A 514 -22.47 -6.51 19.44
CA ASN A 514 -22.46 -5.30 18.61
C ASN A 514 -22.14 -5.63 17.14
N LEU A 515 -22.80 -4.96 16.20
CA LEU A 515 -22.59 -5.03 14.75
C LEU A 515 -22.27 -3.62 14.24
N ARG A 516 -21.14 -3.44 13.55
CA ARG A 516 -20.64 -2.10 13.20
C ARG A 516 -20.74 -1.82 11.70
N ILE A 517 -21.49 -0.76 11.37
CA ILE A 517 -21.87 -0.38 10.00
C ILE A 517 -21.24 0.99 9.70
N VAL A 518 -20.11 1.01 9.00
CA VAL A 518 -19.37 2.26 8.73
C VAL A 518 -19.86 2.94 7.45
N CYS A 519 -20.56 4.07 7.58
CA CYS A 519 -20.83 4.97 6.45
C CYS A 519 -19.61 5.84 6.16
N SER A 520 -18.76 5.41 5.22
CA SER A 520 -17.67 6.22 4.67
C SER A 520 -18.20 7.14 3.57
N LEU A 521 -18.73 8.31 3.94
CA LEU A 521 -19.04 9.40 3.01
C LEU A 521 -17.75 10.05 2.47
N LEU A 522 -17.08 9.34 1.55
CA LEU A 522 -16.07 9.91 0.65
C LEU A 522 -16.46 9.61 -0.79
N THR A 523 -16.68 10.66 -1.57
CA THR A 523 -17.29 10.60 -2.89
C THR A 523 -16.40 9.94 -3.95
N GLY A 524 -16.97 9.01 -4.72
CA GLY A 524 -16.60 8.84 -6.13
C GLY A 524 -15.51 7.81 -6.49
N ALA A 525 -15.16 6.87 -5.61
CA ALA A 525 -14.34 5.71 -5.99
C ALA A 525 -14.85 4.42 -5.33
N ALA A 526 -14.95 3.34 -6.11
CA ALA A 526 -15.60 2.10 -5.70
C ALA A 526 -14.82 1.33 -4.62
N ASN A 527 -15.19 1.52 -3.36
CA ASN A 527 -15.01 0.55 -2.28
C ASN A 527 -16.39 0.11 -1.79
N SER A 528 -16.64 -1.21 -1.78
CA SER A 528 -17.89 -1.74 -1.24
C SER A 528 -17.95 -1.51 0.27
N PRO A 529 -19.10 -1.09 0.83
CA PRO A 529 -19.28 -1.09 2.27
C PRO A 529 -19.11 -2.52 2.81
N ARG A 530 -18.42 -2.65 3.95
CA ARG A 530 -18.28 -3.92 4.68
C ARG A 530 -19.17 -3.88 5.91
N GLN A 531 -19.82 -5.00 6.20
CA GLN A 531 -20.33 -5.30 7.54
C GLN A 531 -19.19 -5.98 8.30
N ASN A 532 -18.89 -5.50 9.50
CA ASN A 532 -17.94 -6.07 10.45
C ASN A 532 -18.64 -6.26 11.80
#